data_AF-A0AAV1KBT6-F1
#
_entry.id   AF-A0AAV1KBT6-F1
#
_cell.length_a   1.000
_cell.length_b   1.000
_cell.length_c   1.000
_cell.angle_alpha   90.00
_cell.angle_beta   90.00
_cell.angle_gamma   90.00
#
_symmetry.space_group_name_H-M   'P 1'
#
loop_
_entity.id
_entity.type
_entity.pdbx_description
1 polymer ?
#
loop_
_entity_poly.entity_id
_entity_poly.type
_entity_poly.pdbx_seq_one_letter_code
_entity_poly.pdbx_strand_id
1 'polypeptide(L)' 'MIPTRSGKKFLLMLNGYTYSRVHYGQHWLCSSKAQGCTARVQRIYDGTVIRVNTEHTHPPPKYIIKNGSYFKV' A
#
# COMPACT_ATOMS: atom_id res chain seq x y z
N MET A 1 5.30 -5.32 5.51
CA MET A 1 4.61 -5.63 4.24
C MET A 1 3.54 -6.67 4.49
N ILE A 2 2.37 -6.58 3.85
CA ILE A 2 1.23 -7.47 4.07
C ILE A 2 1.12 -8.44 2.88
N PRO A 3 1.21 -9.76 3.07
CA PRO A 3 1.01 -10.70 1.98
C PRO A 3 -0.43 -10.62 1.45
N THR A 4 -0.58 -10.62 0.13
CA THR A 4 -1.89 -10.74 -0.49
C THR A 4 -2.41 -12.17 -0.36
N ARG A 5 -3.72 -12.38 -0.56
CA ARG A 5 -4.38 -13.69 -0.41
C ARG A 5 -3.78 -14.81 -1.28
N SER A 6 -3.13 -14.45 -2.39
CA SER A 6 -2.41 -15.40 -3.27
C SER A 6 -0.96 -15.66 -2.86
N GLY A 7 -0.40 -14.93 -1.89
CA GLY A 7 1.00 -14.99 -1.47
C GLY A 7 2.02 -14.43 -2.47
N LYS A 8 1.64 -14.26 -3.75
CA LYS A 8 2.55 -13.85 -4.84
C LYS A 8 2.92 -12.37 -4.82
N LYS A 9 2.13 -11.55 -4.13
CA LYS A 9 2.34 -10.10 -4.03
C LYS A 9 2.25 -9.65 -2.59
N PHE A 10 2.96 -8.57 -2.28
CA PHE A 10 2.90 -7.89 -1.00
C PHE A 10 2.26 -6.51 -1.17
N LEU A 11 1.57 -6.05 -0.14
CA LEU A 11 1.11 -4.68 0.02
C LEU A 11 2.03 -3.94 0.99
N LEU A 12 2.29 -2.68 0.70
CA LEU A 12 2.96 -1.76 1.60
C LEU A 12 1.91 -1.09 2.48
N MET A 13 2.08 -1.12 3.80
CA MET A 13 1.24 -0.38 4.74
C MET A 13 2.00 0.89 5.14
N LEU A 14 1.39 2.05 4.97
CA LEU A 14 1.95 3.35 5.33
C LEU A 14 0.84 4.26 5.83
N ASN A 15 0.98 4.78 7.06
CA ASN A 15 0.03 5.68 7.70
C ASN A 15 -1.44 5.15 7.67
N GLY A 16 -1.64 3.84 7.84
CA GLY A 16 -2.97 3.22 7.82
C GLY A 16 -3.54 2.94 6.43
N TYR A 17 -2.86 3.33 5.35
CA TYR A 17 -3.24 3.02 3.98
C TYR A 17 -2.38 1.92 3.39
N THR A 18 -2.98 1.10 2.53
CA THR A 18 -2.23 0.08 1.79
C THR A 18 -1.97 0.50 0.35
N TYR A 19 -0.80 0.10 -0.13
CA TYR A 19 -0.35 0.35 -1.49
C TYR A 19 0.03 -0.98 -2.14
N SER A 20 -0.29 -1.11 -3.42
CA SER A 20 0.08 -2.25 -4.27
C SER A 20 1.16 -1.84 -5.25
N ARG A 21 2.18 -2.69 -5.43
CA ARG A 21 3.23 -2.45 -6.41
C ARG A 21 2.67 -2.55 -7.82
N VAL A 22 3.03 -1.59 -8.66
CA VAL A 22 2.61 -1.56 -10.07
C VAL A 22 3.81 -1.89 -10.95
N HIS A 23 3.69 -2.99 -11.70
CA HIS A 23 4.71 -3.56 -12.59
C HIS A 23 6.09 -3.74 -11.93
N TYR A 24 7.14 -3.89 -12.75
CA TYR A 24 8.55 -3.91 -12.33
C TYR A 24 9.05 -2.53 -11.84
N GLY A 25 8.17 -1.53 -11.78
CA GLY A 25 8.53 -0.19 -11.36
C GLY A 25 8.71 -0.06 -9.86
N GLN A 26 9.36 1.02 -9.47
CA GLN A 26 9.54 1.42 -8.07
C GLN A 26 8.27 2.06 -7.47
N HIS A 27 7.18 2.13 -8.22
CA HIS A 27 5.96 2.82 -7.82
C HIS A 27 4.96 1.87 -7.14
N TRP A 28 4.39 2.37 -6.06
CA TRP A 28 3.33 1.75 -5.30
C TRP A 28 2.14 2.69 -5.30
N LEU A 29 1.00 2.20 -5.78
CA LEU A 29 -0.25 2.97 -5.85
C LEU A 29 -1.17 2.53 -4.73
N CYS A 30 -1.95 3.45 -4.18
CA CYS A 30 -2.96 3.12 -3.18
C CYS A 30 -3.86 1.97 -3.66
N SER A 31 -4.20 1.05 -2.77
CA SER A 31 -5.06 -0.09 -3.07
C SER A 31 -6.45 0.33 -3.56
N SER A 32 -6.91 1.54 -3.21
CA SER A 32 -8.16 2.13 -3.68
C SER A 32 -8.01 2.93 -4.97
N LYS A 33 -6.92 2.76 -5.75
CA LYS A 33 -6.75 3.44 -7.05
C LYS A 33 -7.92 3.19 -8.03
N ALA A 34 -8.54 2.01 -7.95
CA ALA A 34 -9.70 1.66 -8.77
C ALA A 34 -10.95 2.48 -8.40
N GLN A 35 -10.96 3.09 -7.22
CA GLN A 35 -12.00 4.02 -6.75
C GLN A 35 -11.64 5.49 -7.01
N GLY A 36 -10.59 5.75 -7.80
CA GLY A 36 -10.14 7.10 -8.14
C GLY A 36 -9.08 7.70 -7.20
N CYS A 37 -8.54 6.93 -6.26
CA CYS A 37 -7.47 7.44 -5.40
C CYS A 37 -6.14 7.64 -6.16
N THR A 38 -5.55 8.83 -6.07
CA THR A 38 -4.31 9.21 -6.74
C THR A 38 -3.05 9.09 -5.87
N ALA A 39 -3.20 8.68 -4.60
CA ALA A 39 -2.09 8.51 -3.68
C ALA A 39 -1.10 7.45 -4.19
N ARG A 40 0.19 7.80 -4.14
CA ARG A 40 1.30 6.97 -4.62
C ARG A 40 2.59 7.25 -3.87
N VAL A 41 3.39 6.20 -3.72
CA VAL A 41 4.74 6.28 -3.17
C VAL A 41 5.73 5.65 -4.15
N GLN A 42 6.95 6.16 -4.15
CA GLN A 42 8.04 5.65 -4.96
C GLN A 42 9.14 5.12 -4.04
N ARG A 43 9.64 3.93 -4.34
CA ARG A 43 10.79 3.36 -3.66
C ARG A 43 12.08 3.88 -4.30
N ILE A 44 13.07 4.24 -3.50
CA ILE A 44 14.45 4.45 -3.95
C ILE A 44 15.21 3.13 -3.81
N TYR A 45 16.26 2.95 -4.62
CA TYR A 45 17.11 1.76 -4.64
C TYR A 45 17.74 1.41 -3.28
N ASP A 46 17.89 2.36 -2.36
CA ASP A 46 18.44 2.18 -1.00
C ASP A 46 17.41 1.63 0.01
N GLY A 47 16.19 1.31 -0.43
CA GLY A 47 15.12 0.85 0.44
C GLY A 47 14.30 1.98 1.07
N THR A 48 14.68 3.25 0.88
CA THR A 48 13.92 4.42 1.30
C THR A 48 12.65 4.55 0.47
N VAL A 49 11.53 4.86 1.10
CA VAL A 49 10.26 5.14 0.41
C VAL A 49 10.04 6.64 0.37
N ILE A 50 10.10 7.23 -0.83
CA ILE A 50 9.65 8.60 -1.08
C ILE A 50 8.14 8.62 -1.21
N ARG A 51 7.50 9.45 -0.40
CA ARG A 51 6.08 9.79 -0.55
C ARG A 51 5.96 10.80 -1.69
N VAL A 52 5.28 10.43 -2.78
CA VAL A 52 5.13 11.29 -3.97
C VAL A 52 3.78 12.01 -3.94
N ASN A 53 2.72 11.30 -3.55
CA ASN A 53 1.41 11.89 -3.26
C ASN A 53 0.76 11.08 -2.13
N THR A 54 0.42 11.74 -1.03
CA THR A 54 -0.25 11.12 0.13
C THR A 54 -1.66 11.65 0.37
N GLU A 55 -2.21 12.40 -0.57
CA GLU A 55 -3.60 12.83 -0.51
C GLU A 55 -4.52 11.67 -0.91
N HIS A 56 -5.39 11.29 0.02
CA HIS A 56 -6.36 10.23 -0.17
C HIS A 56 -7.76 10.83 -0.29
N THR A 57 -8.49 10.39 -1.31
CA THR A 57 -9.90 10.75 -1.55
C THR A 57 -10.87 9.83 -0.81
N HIS A 58 -10.38 9.02 0.12
CA HIS A 58 -11.16 8.03 0.87
C HIS A 58 -10.57 7.86 2.27
N PRO A 59 -11.37 7.40 3.26
CA PRO A 59 -10.85 7.11 4.59
C PRO A 59 -9.88 5.91 4.59
N PRO A 60 -8.99 5.81 5.60
CA PRO A 60 -8.15 4.63 5.79
C PRO A 60 -9.01 3.37 5.98
N PRO A 61 -8.67 2.24 5.36
CA PRO A 61 -9.34 0.98 5.67
C PRO A 61 -8.99 0.54 7.10
N LYS A 62 -9.93 -0.12 7.77
CA LYS A 62 -9.68 -0.69 9.10
C LYS A 62 -8.92 -2.02 8.94
N TYR A 63 -7.83 -2.16 9.68
CA TYR A 63 -7.07 -3.40 9.77
C TYR A 63 -6.96 -3.84 11.23
N ILE A 64 -7.26 -5.11 11.49
CA ILE A 64 -6.94 -5.78 12.74
C ILE A 64 -5.58 -6.46 12.59
N ILE A 65 -4.70 -6.26 13.56
CA ILE A 65 -3.43 -6.98 13.65
C ILE A 65 -3.65 -8.17 14.59
N LYS A 66 -3.43 -9.39 14.11
CA LYS A 66 -3.48 -10.62 14.92
C LYS A 66 -2.24 -11.45 14.65
N ASN A 67 -1.44 -11.72 15.68
CA ASN A 67 -0.17 -12.48 15.59
C ASN A 67 0.80 -11.94 14.51
N GLY A 68 0.93 -10.61 14.39
CA GLY A 68 1.79 -9.97 13.39
C GLY A 68 1.24 -9.98 11.96
N SER A 69 0.06 -10.56 11.73
CA SER A 69 -0.63 -10.55 10.44
C SER A 69 -1.73 -9.50 10.41
N TYR A 70 -1.87 -8.82 9.27
CA TYR A 70 -2.85 -7.76 9.06
C TYR A 70 -4.09 -8.32 8.36
N PHE A 71 -5.25 -8.16 8.99
CA PHE A 71 -6.55 -8.56 8.48
C PHE A 71 -7.39 -7.32 8.21
N LYS A 72 -7.80 -7.11 6.96
CA LYS A 72 -8.73 -6.02 6.63
C LYS A 72 -10.12 -6.38 7.18
N VAL A 73 -10.78 -5.41 7.83
CA VAL A 73 -12.15 -5.52 8.39
C VAL A 73 -13.12 -4.73 7.55
#